data_AF-A0AAV8X8D1-F1
#
_entry.id   AF-A0AAV8X8D1-F1
#
_cell.length_a   1.000
_cell.length_b   1.000
_cell.length_c   1.000
_cell.angle_alpha   90.00
_cell.angle_beta   90.00
_cell.angle_gamma   90.00
#
_symmetry.space_group_name_H-M   'P 1'
#
loop_
_entity.id
_entity.type
_entity.pdbx_description
1 polymer ?
#
loop_
_entity_poly.entity_id
_entity_poly.type
_entity_poly.pdbx_seq_one_letter_code
_entity_poly.pdbx_strand_id
1 'polypeptide(L)'
;MFHLFCSDLVSRKNSLTFKSSKMHMTLGLLLSILSMCGLYSCAVIPKIDETTTPAQVAKYIVHNSDWVSVASISVQRVIKGYPYVSLESVSDGPDSQTHWYSIYVYDSMGSNCKGSSGKELSRIYEDSRVTVMATTAQSDQCKKQNLDPQDPGCAKVFITGTFVKVDNTSSEYNFGKEALFEKHPSMRFWPEDHGFFVAKVDPIYIDVFYKIEGGHREHVSKEDYLAADITTLINGASESKECRYFIKLHFVINYNIVVALVSVRATTSKLGPLTMNAHVGLIIIGLFLCGLCGCNVIVPKSPPQPWKTALMARYIMHYSDWLSMATISTQTSIKGYPFVSLKSVSDGPSTKSTGTPYLYMSPLDVLAVDLASDQRVSIMATLAQSDYCRTENFDPQDPRCAKLLITGGYVKVNKSSSEYQFGLTALLDRHPSMKSWPTDHDFYVAKVVPTNIEVLDYFGV
;
A
#
# COMPACT_ATOMS: atom_id res chain seq x y z
N MET A 1 -21.53 -20.87 -23.88
CA MET A 1 -22.68 -21.45 -23.18
C MET A 1 -23.03 -20.66 -21.91
N PHE A 2 -23.12 -19.31 -22.02
CA PHE A 2 -23.51 -18.39 -20.93
C PHE A 2 -24.45 -17.26 -21.43
N HIS A 3 -24.80 -17.27 -22.73
CA HIS A 3 -25.68 -16.27 -23.35
C HIS A 3 -27.12 -16.77 -23.63
N LEU A 4 -27.47 -17.99 -23.20
CA LEU A 4 -28.77 -18.62 -23.48
C LEU A 4 -29.68 -18.79 -22.25
N PHE A 5 -29.26 -18.37 -21.05
CA PHE A 5 -30.06 -18.54 -19.83
C PHE A 5 -30.67 -17.23 -19.26
N CYS A 6 -30.32 -16.06 -19.81
CA CYS A 6 -30.92 -14.78 -19.38
C CYS A 6 -32.19 -14.38 -20.17
N SER A 7 -32.54 -15.07 -21.25
CA SER A 7 -33.68 -14.75 -22.10
C SER A 7 -35.01 -15.45 -21.70
N ASP A 8 -34.98 -16.47 -20.84
CA ASP A 8 -36.19 -17.22 -20.46
C ASP A 8 -36.93 -16.70 -19.22
N LEU A 9 -36.33 -15.77 -18.45
CA LEU A 9 -36.97 -15.17 -17.28
C LEU A 9 -37.78 -13.90 -17.59
N VAL A 10 -37.69 -13.36 -18.81
CA VAL A 10 -38.42 -12.17 -19.24
C VAL A 10 -39.74 -12.51 -19.97
N SER A 11 -39.93 -13.75 -20.43
CA SER A 11 -41.12 -14.17 -21.21
C SER A 11 -42.28 -14.78 -20.39
N ARG A 12 -42.20 -14.84 -19.06
CA ARG A 12 -43.35 -15.23 -18.21
C ARG A 12 -43.77 -14.11 -17.25
N LYS A 13 -43.95 -12.91 -17.79
CA LYS A 13 -44.82 -11.89 -17.18
C LYS A 13 -46.23 -12.07 -17.73
N ASN A 14 -47.02 -12.95 -17.12
CA ASN A 14 -48.47 -12.83 -17.04
C ASN A 14 -49.00 -13.90 -16.09
N SER A 15 -49.90 -13.49 -15.20
CA SER A 15 -50.48 -14.26 -14.09
C SER A 15 -49.53 -14.51 -12.90
N LEU A 16 -49.43 -13.53 -12.00
CA LEU A 16 -49.58 -13.70 -10.54
C LEU A 16 -49.33 -12.34 -9.87
N THR A 17 -50.42 -11.61 -9.59
CA THR A 17 -50.38 -10.43 -8.72
C THR A 17 -50.21 -10.87 -7.26
N PHE A 18 -49.02 -10.66 -6.69
CA PHE A 18 -48.80 -10.74 -5.24
C PHE A 18 -48.49 -9.36 -4.67
N LYS A 19 -49.44 -8.79 -3.94
CA LYS A 19 -49.25 -7.62 -3.07
C LYS A 19 -48.57 -8.08 -1.78
N SER A 20 -47.29 -7.74 -1.58
CA SER A 20 -46.67 -7.69 -0.24
C SER A 20 -45.33 -6.95 -0.28
N SER A 21 -45.34 -5.69 0.15
CA SER A 21 -44.14 -4.84 0.28
C SER A 21 -43.24 -5.21 1.47
N LYS A 22 -43.61 -6.21 2.29
CA LYS A 22 -42.84 -6.63 3.48
C LYS A 22 -41.84 -7.76 3.21
N MET A 23 -41.88 -8.41 2.03
CA MET A 23 -41.04 -9.58 1.73
C MET A 23 -39.63 -9.21 1.23
N HIS A 24 -39.44 -8.02 0.66
CA HIS A 24 -38.12 -7.57 0.19
C HIS A 24 -37.19 -7.11 1.33
N MET A 25 -37.75 -6.65 2.44
CA MET A 25 -36.95 -6.04 3.51
C MET A 25 -36.21 -7.08 4.38
N THR A 26 -36.76 -8.29 4.53
CA THR A 26 -36.15 -9.35 5.36
C THR A 26 -35.09 -10.17 4.63
N LEU A 27 -35.23 -10.36 3.30
CA LEU A 27 -34.20 -11.03 2.50
C LEU A 27 -32.99 -10.12 2.27
N GLY A 28 -33.23 -8.81 2.05
CA GLY A 28 -32.17 -7.80 1.95
C GLY A 28 -31.34 -7.70 3.23
N LEU A 29 -32.00 -7.74 4.40
CA LEU A 29 -31.31 -7.66 5.70
C LEU A 29 -30.45 -8.90 6.00
N LEU A 30 -30.92 -10.11 5.64
CA LEU A 30 -30.17 -11.35 5.84
C LEU A 30 -28.94 -11.44 4.92
N LEU A 31 -29.07 -11.00 3.66
CA LEU A 31 -27.96 -10.89 2.71
C LEU A 31 -26.92 -9.85 3.16
N SER A 32 -27.34 -8.75 3.76
CA SER A 32 -26.40 -7.78 4.36
C SER A 32 -25.71 -8.32 5.62
N ILE A 33 -26.38 -9.11 6.46
CA ILE A 33 -25.77 -9.70 7.66
C ILE A 33 -24.75 -10.79 7.28
N LEU A 34 -25.02 -11.59 6.25
CA LEU A 34 -24.06 -12.57 5.72
C LEU A 34 -22.88 -11.91 4.99
N SER A 35 -23.07 -10.71 4.43
CA SER A 35 -21.99 -9.87 3.91
C SER A 35 -21.09 -9.31 5.03
N MET A 36 -21.63 -9.08 6.23
CA MET A 36 -20.87 -8.54 7.38
C MET A 36 -20.01 -9.58 8.11
N CYS A 37 -20.23 -10.89 7.90
CA CYS A 37 -19.33 -11.94 8.35
C CYS A 37 -18.22 -12.17 7.32
N GLY A 38 -17.23 -11.28 7.30
CA GLY A 38 -15.91 -11.37 6.65
C GLY A 38 -15.63 -12.57 5.74
N LEU A 39 -16.32 -12.66 4.61
CA LEU A 39 -15.99 -13.62 3.57
C LEU A 39 -14.75 -13.11 2.84
N TYR A 40 -13.63 -13.72 3.20
CA TYR A 40 -12.32 -13.65 2.56
C TYR A 40 -12.42 -13.18 1.11
N SER A 41 -11.94 -11.97 0.83
CA SER A 41 -11.62 -11.57 -0.52
C SER A 41 -10.63 -12.61 -1.05
N CYS A 42 -11.05 -13.39 -2.05
CA CYS A 42 -10.13 -14.24 -2.82
C CYS A 42 -9.19 -13.28 -3.57
N ALA A 43 -8.17 -12.80 -2.86
CA ALA A 43 -7.09 -12.08 -3.48
C ALA A 43 -6.33 -13.10 -4.31
N VAL A 44 -6.53 -13.06 -5.62
CA VAL A 44 -5.64 -13.79 -6.50
C VAL A 44 -4.33 -13.03 -6.51
N ILE A 45 -3.38 -13.53 -5.73
CA ILE A 45 -2.00 -13.03 -5.74
C ILE A 45 -1.36 -13.62 -7.00
N PRO A 46 -0.91 -12.79 -7.96
CA PRO A 46 -0.21 -13.32 -9.12
C PRO A 46 1.02 -14.07 -8.63
N LYS A 47 1.16 -15.30 -9.11
CA LYS A 47 2.24 -16.18 -8.68
C LYS A 47 3.49 -15.73 -9.43
N ILE A 48 4.33 -14.95 -8.75
CA ILE A 48 5.73 -14.83 -9.15
C ILE A 48 6.32 -16.22 -8.93
N ASP A 49 6.70 -16.88 -10.01
CA ASP A 49 7.30 -18.22 -9.98
C ASP A 49 8.62 -18.22 -10.74
N GLU A 50 9.24 -19.40 -10.82
CA GLU A 50 10.56 -19.61 -11.46
C GLU A 50 10.59 -19.21 -12.95
N THR A 51 9.42 -19.03 -13.60
CA THR A 51 9.34 -18.61 -15.00
C THR A 51 9.21 -17.10 -15.16
N THR A 52 8.94 -16.36 -14.08
CA THR A 52 8.82 -14.91 -14.12
C THR A 52 10.19 -14.26 -14.11
N THR A 53 10.50 -13.49 -15.16
CA THR A 53 11.80 -12.79 -15.25
C THR A 53 11.88 -11.60 -14.27
N PRO A 54 13.08 -11.20 -13.83
CA PRO A 54 13.29 -10.00 -13.01
C PRO A 54 12.67 -8.74 -13.62
N ALA A 55 12.77 -8.59 -14.95
CA ALA A 55 12.18 -7.46 -15.68
C ALA A 55 10.65 -7.44 -15.60
N GLN A 56 10.01 -8.61 -15.71
CA GLN A 56 8.55 -8.74 -15.54
C GLN A 56 8.13 -8.43 -14.09
N VAL A 57 8.89 -8.89 -13.09
CA VAL A 57 8.61 -8.57 -11.68
C VAL A 57 8.73 -7.06 -11.44
N ALA A 58 9.82 -6.44 -11.89
CA ALA A 58 10.05 -5.00 -11.77
C ALA A 58 8.88 -4.20 -12.37
N LYS A 59 8.49 -4.55 -13.60
CA LYS A 59 7.40 -3.87 -14.31
C LYS A 59 6.04 -4.12 -13.67
N TYR A 60 5.78 -5.34 -13.21
CA TYR A 60 4.56 -5.69 -12.48
C TYR A 60 4.40 -4.85 -11.20
N ILE A 61 5.48 -4.66 -10.43
CA ILE A 61 5.45 -3.85 -9.21
C ILE A 61 5.10 -2.41 -9.54
N VAL A 62 5.74 -1.81 -10.55
CA VAL A 62 5.46 -0.44 -10.96
C VAL A 62 4.00 -0.29 -11.43
N HIS A 63 3.54 -1.18 -12.29
CA HIS A 63 2.19 -1.15 -12.83
C HIS A 63 1.11 -1.21 -11.72
N ASN A 64 1.31 -2.06 -10.71
CA ASN A 64 0.37 -2.21 -9.59
C ASN A 64 0.53 -1.14 -8.49
N SER A 65 1.46 -0.20 -8.65
CA SER A 65 1.70 0.85 -7.66
C SER A 65 0.97 2.14 -8.04
N ASP A 66 0.08 2.61 -7.16
CA ASP A 66 -0.59 3.91 -7.30
C ASP A 66 0.35 5.08 -6.97
N TRP A 67 1.38 4.81 -6.17
CA TRP A 67 2.37 5.79 -5.73
C TRP A 67 3.75 5.17 -5.63
N VAL A 68 4.78 5.97 -5.42
CA VAL A 68 6.16 5.53 -5.21
C VAL A 68 6.86 6.39 -4.18
N SER A 69 7.95 5.90 -3.62
CA SER A 69 8.88 6.75 -2.87
C SER A 69 9.98 7.26 -3.79
N VAL A 70 10.26 8.55 -3.75
CA VAL A 70 11.31 9.17 -4.58
C VAL A 70 12.40 9.70 -3.67
N ALA A 71 13.63 9.20 -3.84
CA ALA A 71 14.82 9.75 -3.24
C ALA A 71 15.36 10.86 -4.14
N SER A 72 15.67 12.02 -3.56
CA SER A 72 16.31 13.16 -4.23
C SER A 72 17.42 13.77 -3.36
N ILE A 73 18.21 14.70 -3.90
CA ILE A 73 19.16 15.48 -3.10
C ILE A 73 18.52 16.79 -2.71
N SER A 74 18.49 17.04 -1.41
CA SER A 74 17.85 18.24 -0.92
C SER A 74 18.60 19.50 -1.30
N VAL A 75 17.88 20.51 -1.76
CA VAL A 75 18.43 21.87 -2.00
C VAL A 75 17.78 22.92 -1.08
N GLN A 76 16.87 22.48 -0.21
CA GLN A 76 16.34 23.29 0.88
C GLN A 76 17.45 23.80 1.79
N ARG A 77 17.42 25.09 2.16
CA ARG A 77 18.51 25.72 2.93
C ARG A 77 18.81 24.99 4.26
N VAL A 78 17.79 24.47 4.94
CA VAL A 78 17.91 23.85 6.27
C VAL A 78 18.57 22.47 6.20
N ILE A 79 18.31 21.72 5.13
CA ILE A 79 18.75 20.33 4.95
C ILE A 79 19.55 20.15 3.65
N LYS A 80 20.20 21.20 3.16
CA LYS A 80 20.89 21.21 1.87
C LYS A 80 21.92 20.08 1.79
N GLY A 81 21.84 19.29 0.72
CA GLY A 81 22.69 18.15 0.42
C GLY A 81 22.32 16.87 1.15
N TYR A 82 21.30 16.86 2.02
CA TYR A 82 20.78 15.61 2.58
C TYR A 82 20.08 14.79 1.49
N PRO A 83 20.14 13.45 1.55
CA PRO A 83 19.20 12.62 0.79
C PRO A 83 17.80 12.90 1.35
N TYR A 84 16.86 13.27 0.49
CA TYR A 84 15.47 13.53 0.84
C TYR A 84 14.59 12.43 0.26
N VAL A 85 13.47 12.14 0.92
CA VAL A 85 12.48 11.17 0.42
C VAL A 85 11.13 11.85 0.33
N SER A 86 10.43 11.64 -0.78
CA SER A 86 9.06 12.09 -0.98
C SER A 86 8.17 10.94 -1.47
N LEU A 87 6.88 11.25 -1.61
CA LEU A 87 5.89 10.38 -2.22
C LEU A 87 5.35 11.05 -3.47
N GLU A 88 5.34 10.31 -4.59
CA GLU A 88 4.67 10.73 -5.83
C GLU A 88 3.59 9.71 -6.21
N SER A 89 2.43 10.18 -6.67
CA SER A 89 1.43 9.33 -7.30
C SER A 89 1.87 9.11 -8.74
N VAL A 90 1.78 7.88 -9.20
CA VAL A 90 2.35 7.47 -10.49
C VAL A 90 1.35 6.73 -11.34
N SER A 91 1.62 6.68 -12.63
CA SER A 91 1.01 5.75 -13.57
C SER A 91 2.03 5.37 -14.63
N ASP A 92 2.02 4.12 -15.10
CA ASP A 92 2.87 3.66 -16.21
C ASP A 92 2.10 3.48 -17.54
N GLY A 93 0.80 3.79 -17.53
CA GLY A 93 -0.11 3.60 -18.65
C GLY A 93 -1.44 3.01 -18.19
N PRO A 94 -2.51 3.14 -19.00
CA PRO A 94 -3.74 2.42 -18.76
C PRO A 94 -3.57 0.92 -19.08
N ASP A 95 -4.34 0.05 -18.42
CA ASP A 95 -4.30 -1.42 -18.62
C ASP A 95 -4.48 -1.85 -20.08
N SER A 96 -5.07 -0.98 -20.90
CA SER A 96 -5.41 -1.21 -22.31
C SER A 96 -4.35 -0.77 -23.32
N GLN A 97 -3.30 -0.04 -22.92
CA GLN A 97 -2.30 0.50 -23.86
C GLN A 97 -0.85 0.22 -23.42
N THR A 98 -0.07 -0.29 -24.37
CA THR A 98 1.29 -0.83 -24.15
C THR A 98 2.41 0.14 -24.54
N HIS A 99 2.16 1.44 -24.52
CA HIS A 99 3.14 2.42 -25.01
C HIS A 99 3.87 3.13 -23.87
N TRP A 100 5.18 3.29 -24.03
CA TRP A 100 6.12 4.07 -23.20
C TRP A 100 6.61 3.46 -21.88
N TYR A 101 5.77 2.71 -21.14
CA TYR A 101 6.14 2.01 -19.89
C TYR A 101 7.08 2.78 -18.96
N SER A 102 6.87 4.10 -18.90
CA SER A 102 7.64 5.04 -18.11
C SER A 102 6.85 5.36 -16.85
N ILE A 103 7.54 5.63 -15.74
CA ILE A 103 6.86 6.09 -14.53
C ILE A 103 6.52 7.55 -14.72
N TYR A 104 5.26 7.85 -15.05
CA TYR A 104 4.76 9.21 -15.13
C TYR A 104 4.34 9.72 -13.76
N VAL A 105 4.58 11.01 -13.52
CA VAL A 105 4.20 11.75 -12.31
C VAL A 105 3.50 13.04 -12.75
N TYR A 106 2.48 13.47 -12.00
CA TYR A 106 1.89 14.79 -12.15
C TYR A 106 2.46 15.74 -11.09
N ASP A 107 3.44 16.54 -11.49
CA ASP A 107 4.28 17.33 -10.59
C ASP A 107 4.10 18.84 -10.80
N SER A 108 4.59 19.66 -9.87
CA SER A 108 4.52 21.12 -9.90
C SER A 108 5.87 21.76 -9.56
N MET A 109 6.23 22.83 -10.27
CA MET A 109 7.42 23.66 -9.97
C MET A 109 7.23 24.53 -8.72
N GLY A 110 6.14 24.37 -7.96
CA GLY A 110 6.04 24.83 -6.57
C GLY A 110 6.13 26.34 -6.34
N SER A 111 6.26 27.17 -7.39
CA SER A 111 6.34 28.63 -7.26
C SER A 111 5.10 29.21 -6.60
N ASN A 112 3.97 28.51 -6.70
CA ASN A 112 2.69 28.85 -6.08
C ASN A 112 2.30 27.93 -4.91
N CYS A 113 3.05 26.85 -4.65
CA CYS A 113 2.84 25.97 -3.50
C CYS A 113 3.42 26.62 -2.24
N LYS A 114 2.55 26.92 -1.26
CA LYS A 114 2.96 27.35 0.09
C LYS A 114 3.37 26.11 0.91
N GLY A 115 4.46 26.19 1.68
CA GLY A 115 5.02 25.08 2.48
C GLY A 115 6.46 24.70 2.08
N SER A 116 7.23 24.02 2.94
CA SER A 116 8.60 23.58 2.65
C SER A 116 8.62 22.32 1.79
N SER A 117 7.74 21.35 2.05
CA SER A 117 7.74 20.06 1.33
C SER A 117 7.37 20.20 -0.16
N GLY A 118 6.38 21.04 -0.50
CA GLY A 118 6.05 21.35 -1.91
C GLY A 118 7.14 22.13 -2.66
N LYS A 119 7.98 22.86 -1.91
CA LYS A 119 9.18 23.52 -2.46
C LYS A 119 10.34 22.54 -2.71
N GLU A 120 10.33 21.35 -2.11
CA GLU A 120 11.39 20.36 -2.34
C GLU A 120 11.20 19.59 -3.63
N LEU A 121 9.97 19.14 -3.89
CA LEU A 121 9.61 18.44 -5.12
C LEU A 121 9.88 19.30 -6.35
N SER A 122 9.46 20.56 -6.29
CA SER A 122 9.72 21.53 -7.36
C SER A 122 11.20 21.81 -7.64
N ARG A 123 12.09 21.51 -6.70
CA ARG A 123 13.53 21.71 -6.86
C ARG A 123 14.29 20.44 -7.21
N ILE A 124 13.58 19.33 -7.39
CA ILE A 124 14.17 18.10 -7.94
C ILE A 124 14.79 18.36 -9.32
N TYR A 125 14.42 19.43 -10.02
CA TYR A 125 15.02 19.82 -11.30
C TYR A 125 16.34 20.59 -11.19
N GLU A 126 16.73 21.05 -9.98
CA GLU A 126 18.06 21.64 -9.74
C GLU A 126 19.13 20.54 -9.65
N ASP A 127 18.79 19.38 -9.08
CA ASP A 127 19.57 18.14 -9.11
C ASP A 127 18.62 16.99 -9.42
N SER A 128 18.51 16.66 -10.71
CA SER A 128 17.53 15.69 -11.24
C SER A 128 17.86 14.24 -10.94
N ARG A 129 18.92 13.95 -10.19
CA ARG A 129 19.29 12.59 -9.83
C ARG A 129 18.30 12.04 -8.81
N VAL A 130 17.68 10.91 -9.15
CA VAL A 130 16.66 10.28 -8.31
C VAL A 130 16.83 8.78 -8.23
N THR A 131 16.33 8.20 -7.15
CA THR A 131 15.97 6.77 -7.11
C THR A 131 14.50 6.67 -6.74
N VAL A 132 13.73 5.96 -7.55
CA VAL A 132 12.34 5.62 -7.27
C VAL A 132 12.25 4.21 -6.73
N MET A 133 11.49 4.02 -5.65
CA MET A 133 11.15 2.71 -5.12
C MET A 133 9.64 2.50 -5.19
N ALA A 134 9.26 1.35 -5.75
CA ALA A 134 7.93 0.78 -5.65
C ALA A 134 8.01 -0.60 -4.98
N THR A 135 6.99 -0.99 -4.22
CA THR A 135 6.96 -2.26 -3.50
C THR A 135 5.55 -2.78 -3.30
N THR A 136 5.40 -4.10 -3.30
CA THR A 136 4.12 -4.77 -3.02
C THR A 136 3.61 -4.51 -1.60
N ALA A 137 4.44 -4.02 -0.66
CA ALA A 137 4.04 -3.54 0.67
C ALA A 137 3.15 -2.29 0.65
N GLN A 138 3.08 -1.57 -0.48
CA GLN A 138 2.15 -0.45 -0.66
C GLN A 138 0.70 -0.92 -0.83
N SER A 139 0.52 -2.18 -1.20
CA SER A 139 -0.76 -2.88 -1.23
C SER A 139 -0.91 -3.80 -0.02
N ASP A 140 -2.01 -4.55 0.04
CA ASP A 140 -2.20 -5.60 1.04
C ASP A 140 -1.52 -6.93 0.69
N GLN A 141 -0.76 -7.01 -0.41
CA GLN A 141 -0.13 -8.26 -0.88
C GLN A 141 0.81 -8.88 0.15
N CYS A 142 1.76 -8.11 0.71
CA CYS A 142 2.69 -8.66 1.71
C CYS A 142 1.96 -9.07 3.00
N LYS A 143 0.98 -8.26 3.43
CA LYS A 143 0.13 -8.55 4.60
C LYS A 143 -0.66 -9.85 4.40
N LYS A 144 -1.26 -10.07 3.23
CA LYS A 144 -1.99 -11.31 2.88
C LYS A 144 -1.10 -12.54 2.87
N GLN A 145 0.18 -12.40 2.57
CA GLN A 145 1.17 -13.47 2.60
C GLN A 145 1.85 -13.62 3.98
N ASN A 146 1.43 -12.83 4.98
CA ASN A 146 2.06 -12.77 6.30
C ASN A 146 3.57 -12.52 6.23
N LEU A 147 3.98 -11.66 5.29
CA LEU A 147 5.37 -11.26 5.09
C LEU A 147 5.62 -9.92 5.76
N ASP A 148 6.75 -9.83 6.45
CA ASP A 148 7.29 -8.55 6.88
C ASP A 148 7.61 -7.68 5.65
N PRO A 149 7.38 -6.35 5.69
CA PRO A 149 7.73 -5.48 4.57
C PRO A 149 9.20 -5.56 4.11
N GLN A 150 10.15 -5.88 5.01
CA GLN A 150 11.55 -6.10 4.64
C GLN A 150 11.83 -7.48 4.04
N ASP A 151 10.94 -8.45 4.19
CA ASP A 151 11.11 -9.81 3.65
C ASP A 151 11.32 -9.78 2.13
N PRO A 152 12.27 -10.56 1.58
CA PRO A 152 12.47 -10.63 0.13
C PRO A 152 11.24 -11.05 -0.67
N GLY A 153 10.31 -11.81 -0.08
CA GLY A 153 9.02 -12.13 -0.71
C GLY A 153 8.10 -10.91 -0.85
N CYS A 154 8.33 -9.86 -0.06
CA CYS A 154 7.72 -8.56 -0.25
C CYS A 154 8.51 -7.77 -1.32
N ALA A 155 8.20 -8.09 -2.57
CA ALA A 155 8.96 -7.64 -3.72
C ALA A 155 9.03 -6.11 -3.83
N LYS A 156 10.18 -5.61 -4.30
CA LYS A 156 10.47 -4.18 -4.44
C LYS A 156 11.39 -3.94 -5.62
N VAL A 157 11.19 -2.83 -6.30
CA VAL A 157 11.99 -2.38 -7.44
C VAL A 157 12.57 -1.02 -7.13
N PHE A 158 13.82 -0.81 -7.53
CA PHE A 158 14.58 0.42 -7.40
C PHE A 158 14.98 0.89 -8.80
N ILE A 159 14.51 2.05 -9.20
CA ILE A 159 14.81 2.65 -10.49
C ILE A 159 15.59 3.94 -10.24
N THR A 160 16.90 3.88 -10.45
CA THR A 160 17.79 5.04 -10.38
C THR A 160 17.90 5.69 -11.75
N GLY A 161 17.80 7.02 -11.80
CA GLY A 161 17.67 7.73 -13.05
C GLY A 161 17.71 9.23 -12.90
N THR A 162 17.19 9.90 -13.93
CA THR A 162 16.96 11.35 -13.91
C THR A 162 15.47 11.66 -13.95
N PHE A 163 15.04 12.64 -13.17
CA PHE A 163 13.67 13.17 -13.21
C PHE A 163 13.55 14.21 -14.33
N VAL A 164 12.66 13.96 -15.28
CA VAL A 164 12.59 14.72 -16.54
C VAL A 164 11.18 15.25 -16.74
N LYS A 165 11.07 16.55 -17.02
CA LYS A 165 9.83 17.17 -17.49
C LYS A 165 9.53 16.71 -18.91
N VAL A 166 8.33 16.18 -19.15
CA VAL A 166 7.89 15.77 -20.49
C VAL A 166 7.49 17.01 -21.29
N ASP A 167 7.92 17.08 -22.55
CA ASP A 167 7.56 18.18 -23.47
C ASP A 167 6.04 18.23 -23.67
N ASN A 168 5.42 19.34 -23.30
CA ASN A 168 3.97 19.52 -23.34
C ASN A 168 3.35 19.53 -24.74
N THR A 169 4.18 19.57 -25.79
CA THR A 169 3.74 19.46 -27.19
C THR A 169 3.83 18.03 -27.74
N SER A 170 4.45 17.11 -26.99
CA SER A 170 4.67 15.74 -27.42
C SER A 170 3.43 14.84 -27.27
N SER A 171 3.36 13.77 -28.06
CA SER A 171 2.38 12.70 -27.86
C SER A 171 2.57 11.97 -26.52
N GLU A 172 3.81 11.87 -26.04
CA GLU A 172 4.16 11.28 -24.74
C GLU A 172 3.50 12.05 -23.59
N TYR A 173 3.45 13.38 -23.65
CA TYR A 173 2.78 14.18 -22.63
C TYR A 173 1.28 13.88 -22.53
N ASN A 174 0.60 13.79 -23.68
CA ASN A 174 -0.83 13.47 -23.69
C ASN A 174 -1.09 12.07 -23.15
N PHE A 175 -0.25 11.10 -23.54
CA PHE A 175 -0.31 9.73 -23.01
C PHE A 175 -0.11 9.71 -21.49
N GLY A 176 0.98 10.30 -20.99
CA GLY A 176 1.27 10.33 -19.56
C GLY A 176 0.19 11.03 -18.76
N LYS A 177 -0.38 12.13 -19.28
CA LYS A 177 -1.49 12.85 -18.64
C LYS A 177 -2.76 12.00 -18.57
N GLU A 178 -3.10 11.29 -19.65
CA GLU A 178 -4.25 10.39 -19.68
C GLU A 178 -4.07 9.22 -18.70
N ALA A 179 -2.90 8.58 -18.74
CA ALA A 179 -2.54 7.49 -17.84
C ALA A 179 -2.62 7.90 -16.36
N LEU A 180 -2.13 9.09 -16.01
CA LEU A 180 -2.23 9.66 -14.68
C LEU A 180 -3.69 9.95 -14.30
N PHE A 181 -4.47 10.57 -15.18
CA PHE A 181 -5.86 10.94 -14.87
C PHE A 181 -6.83 9.76 -14.84
N GLU A 182 -6.50 8.66 -15.51
CA GLU A 182 -7.25 7.41 -15.41
C GLU A 182 -7.01 6.74 -14.06
N LYS A 183 -5.74 6.59 -13.66
CA LYS A 183 -5.36 5.97 -12.38
C LYS A 183 -5.70 6.86 -11.18
N HIS A 184 -5.59 8.17 -11.35
CA HIS A 184 -5.82 9.19 -10.32
C HIS A 184 -6.85 10.24 -10.78
N PRO A 185 -8.16 9.91 -10.80
CA PRO A 185 -9.20 10.81 -11.32
C PRO A 185 -9.28 12.18 -10.64
N SER A 186 -8.82 12.26 -9.38
CA SER A 186 -8.81 13.52 -8.62
C SER A 186 -7.87 14.57 -9.21
N MET A 187 -6.80 14.16 -9.92
CA MET A 187 -5.82 15.06 -10.53
C MET A 187 -6.43 16.00 -11.58
N ARG A 188 -7.57 15.62 -12.17
CA ARG A 188 -8.34 16.48 -13.11
C ARG A 188 -8.85 17.76 -12.47
N PHE A 189 -8.99 17.77 -11.14
CA PHE A 189 -9.58 18.86 -10.37
C PHE A 189 -8.54 19.57 -9.49
N TRP A 190 -7.26 19.25 -9.64
CA TRP A 190 -6.20 19.93 -8.91
C TRP A 190 -6.07 21.40 -9.36
N PRO A 191 -5.65 22.31 -8.47
CA PRO A 191 -5.63 23.74 -8.76
C PRO A 191 -4.71 24.09 -9.95
N GLU A 192 -5.27 24.77 -10.97
CA GLU A 192 -4.51 25.16 -12.17
C GLU A 192 -3.38 26.13 -11.85
N ASP A 193 -3.57 26.99 -10.84
CA ASP A 193 -2.58 27.97 -10.40
C ASP A 193 -1.33 27.33 -9.78
N HIS A 194 -1.33 26.03 -9.47
CA HIS A 194 -0.13 25.32 -9.06
C HIS A 194 0.76 24.91 -10.24
N GLY A 195 0.31 25.06 -11.49
CA GLY A 195 1.15 24.86 -12.68
C GLY A 195 1.63 23.43 -12.88
N PHE A 196 0.76 22.45 -12.64
CA PHE A 196 1.09 21.03 -12.78
C PHE A 196 1.47 20.65 -14.23
N PHE A 197 2.38 19.69 -14.36
CA PHE A 197 2.83 19.14 -15.63
C PHE A 197 3.19 17.65 -15.50
N VAL A 198 3.25 16.96 -16.63
CA VAL A 198 3.71 15.57 -16.69
C VAL A 198 5.24 15.52 -16.62
N ALA A 199 5.76 14.77 -15.67
CA ALA A 199 7.16 14.38 -15.55
C ALA A 199 7.30 12.86 -15.69
N LYS A 200 8.53 12.40 -15.91
CA LYS A 200 8.87 10.97 -15.93
C LYS A 200 10.24 10.71 -15.31
N VAL A 201 10.49 9.46 -14.97
CA VAL A 201 11.83 8.97 -14.60
C VAL A 201 12.49 8.36 -15.83
N ASP A 202 13.65 8.88 -16.23
CA ASP A 202 14.50 8.25 -17.24
C ASP A 202 15.55 7.34 -16.56
N PRO A 203 15.40 6.01 -16.63
CA PRO A 203 16.22 5.08 -15.87
C PRO A 203 17.64 4.95 -16.44
N ILE A 204 18.62 4.87 -15.55
CA ILE A 204 20.02 4.49 -15.87
C ILE A 204 20.45 3.19 -15.18
N TYR A 205 19.75 2.79 -14.12
CA TYR A 205 20.07 1.59 -13.34
C TYR A 205 18.81 1.09 -12.64
N ILE A 206 18.48 -0.19 -12.83
CA ILE A 206 17.27 -0.81 -12.29
C ILE A 206 17.67 -2.08 -11.54
N ASP A 207 17.23 -2.18 -10.30
CA ASP A 207 17.34 -3.42 -9.54
C ASP A 207 15.98 -3.83 -8.99
N VAL A 208 15.75 -5.13 -8.93
CA VAL A 208 14.58 -5.73 -8.31
C VAL A 208 15.03 -6.67 -7.20
N PHE A 209 14.31 -6.64 -6.09
CA PHE A 209 14.50 -7.54 -4.97
C PHE A 209 13.21 -8.32 -4.75
N TYR A 210 13.29 -9.63 -4.93
CA TYR A 210 12.15 -10.52 -4.88
C TYR A 210 12.61 -11.94 -4.52
N LYS A 211 11.67 -12.87 -4.31
CA LYS A 211 11.96 -14.23 -3.85
C LYS A 211 11.48 -15.28 -4.87
N ILE A 212 12.43 -16.02 -5.41
CA ILE A 212 12.21 -17.34 -6.04
C ILE A 212 12.90 -18.40 -5.16
N GLU A 213 14.18 -18.18 -4.80
CA GLU A 213 14.93 -18.91 -3.76
C GLU A 213 15.85 -17.92 -3.03
N GLY A 214 16.12 -18.08 -1.73
CA GLY A 214 17.11 -17.28 -0.98
C GLY A 214 16.86 -15.76 -0.80
N GLY A 215 16.00 -15.15 -1.61
CA GLY A 215 15.80 -13.70 -1.69
C GLY A 215 16.98 -13.03 -2.40
N HIS A 216 16.80 -12.68 -3.68
CA HIS A 216 17.89 -12.17 -4.50
C HIS A 216 17.61 -10.75 -4.98
N ARG A 217 18.70 -9.95 -5.04
CA ARG A 217 18.74 -8.68 -5.76
C ARG A 217 19.23 -8.98 -7.15
N GLU A 218 18.47 -8.59 -8.15
CA GLU A 218 18.81 -8.79 -9.55
C GLU A 218 18.82 -7.46 -10.29
N HIS A 219 19.82 -7.31 -11.14
CA HIS A 219 19.93 -6.16 -12.03
C HIS A 219 19.10 -6.38 -13.29
N VAL A 220 18.42 -5.33 -13.73
CA VAL A 220 17.59 -5.33 -14.93
C VAL A 220 18.09 -4.24 -15.87
N SER A 221 18.34 -4.58 -17.14
CA SER A 221 18.68 -3.57 -18.15
C SER A 221 17.47 -2.69 -18.47
N LYS A 222 17.70 -1.46 -18.92
CA LYS A 222 16.62 -0.57 -19.37
C LYS A 222 15.83 -1.20 -20.51
N GLU A 223 16.54 -1.87 -21.42
CA GLU A 223 15.98 -2.53 -22.59
C GLU A 223 15.04 -3.67 -22.19
N ASP A 224 15.48 -4.54 -21.26
CA ASP A 224 14.66 -5.66 -20.78
C ASP A 224 13.44 -5.17 -19.99
N TYR A 225 13.61 -4.14 -19.15
CA TYR A 225 12.51 -3.55 -18.41
C TYR A 225 11.43 -2.98 -19.34
N LEU A 226 11.83 -2.21 -20.35
CA LEU A 226 10.89 -1.63 -21.31
C LEU A 226 10.22 -2.70 -22.18
N ALA A 227 10.95 -3.76 -22.56
CA ALA A 227 10.46 -4.85 -23.39
C ALA A 227 9.61 -5.89 -22.65
N ALA A 228 9.66 -5.95 -21.32
CA ALA A 228 8.97 -6.98 -20.55
C ALA A 228 7.45 -6.97 -20.76
N ASP A 229 6.87 -8.13 -21.05
CA ASP A 229 5.42 -8.32 -21.13
C ASP A 229 4.89 -8.89 -19.82
N ILE A 230 3.98 -8.15 -19.17
CA ILE A 230 3.35 -8.52 -17.91
C ILE A 230 1.87 -8.91 -18.08
N THR A 231 1.38 -9.03 -19.30
CA THR A 231 -0.02 -9.37 -19.61
C THR A 231 -0.48 -10.64 -18.90
N THR A 232 0.39 -11.65 -18.82
CA THR A 232 0.10 -12.92 -18.12
C THR A 232 0.11 -12.78 -16.60
N LEU A 233 0.87 -11.83 -16.04
CA LEU A 233 0.87 -11.54 -14.60
C LEU A 233 -0.37 -10.76 -14.18
N ILE A 234 -0.79 -9.80 -15.01
CA ILE A 234 -2.02 -9.02 -14.79
C ILE A 234 -3.25 -9.93 -14.95
N ASN A 235 -3.35 -10.67 -16.06
CA ASN A 235 -4.49 -11.54 -16.36
C ASN A 235 -4.45 -12.89 -15.61
N GLY A 236 -3.27 -13.28 -15.13
CA GLY A 236 -3.02 -14.52 -14.36
C GLY A 236 -3.55 -14.49 -12.94
N ALA A 237 -4.23 -13.40 -12.55
CA ALA A 237 -5.16 -13.35 -11.43
C ALA A 237 -6.39 -14.28 -11.66
N SER A 238 -6.17 -15.53 -12.05
CA SER A 238 -7.22 -16.54 -12.21
C SER A 238 -7.57 -17.18 -10.85
N GLU A 239 -8.87 -17.21 -10.53
CA GLU A 239 -9.44 -17.82 -9.32
C GLU A 239 -8.77 -19.16 -8.97
N SER A 240 -8.27 -19.27 -7.74
CA SER A 240 -7.79 -20.54 -7.21
C SER A 240 -8.90 -21.61 -7.34
N LYS A 241 -8.51 -22.87 -7.58
CA LYS A 241 -9.48 -24.00 -7.59
C LYS A 241 -10.29 -24.06 -6.29
N GLU A 242 -9.71 -23.61 -5.18
CA GLU A 242 -10.39 -23.49 -3.89
C GLU A 242 -11.47 -22.42 -3.90
N CYS A 243 -11.22 -21.25 -4.52
CA CYS A 243 -12.23 -20.20 -4.64
C CYS A 243 -13.45 -20.67 -5.46
N ARG A 244 -13.24 -21.43 -6.54
CA ARG A 244 -14.33 -22.08 -7.30
C ARG A 244 -15.14 -23.09 -6.47
N TYR A 245 -14.48 -23.80 -5.55
CA TYR A 245 -15.15 -24.75 -4.66
C TYR A 245 -15.95 -24.03 -3.57
N PHE A 246 -15.41 -22.94 -3.02
CA PHE A 246 -16.08 -22.10 -2.03
C PHE A 246 -17.28 -21.35 -2.60
N ILE A 247 -17.18 -20.78 -3.82
CA ILE A 247 -18.34 -20.16 -4.49
C ILE A 247 -19.45 -21.20 -4.74
N LYS A 248 -19.10 -22.41 -5.17
CA LYS A 248 -20.06 -23.52 -5.32
C LYS A 248 -20.67 -23.94 -3.98
N LEU A 249 -19.87 -24.04 -2.92
CA LEU A 249 -20.33 -24.41 -1.58
C LEU A 249 -21.25 -23.33 -0.99
N HIS A 250 -20.92 -22.05 -1.19
CA HIS A 250 -21.74 -20.91 -0.76
C HIS A 250 -23.09 -20.90 -1.47
N PHE A 251 -23.13 -21.23 -2.76
CA PHE A 251 -24.38 -21.36 -3.52
C PHE A 251 -25.24 -22.53 -3.03
N VAL A 252 -24.61 -23.68 -2.72
CA VAL A 252 -25.30 -24.87 -2.19
C VAL A 252 -25.82 -24.63 -0.76
N ILE A 253 -25.05 -23.99 0.11
CA ILE A 253 -25.47 -23.66 1.48
C ILE A 253 -26.61 -22.65 1.47
N ASN A 254 -26.51 -21.57 0.68
CA ASN A 254 -27.59 -20.59 0.58
C ASN A 254 -28.85 -21.19 -0.04
N TYR A 255 -28.72 -22.06 -1.05
CA TYR A 255 -29.87 -22.78 -1.61
C TYR A 255 -30.54 -23.68 -0.57
N ASN A 256 -29.77 -24.47 0.20
CA ASN A 256 -30.33 -25.34 1.23
C ASN A 256 -30.92 -24.58 2.43
N ILE A 257 -30.35 -23.45 2.83
CA ILE A 257 -30.91 -22.58 3.87
C ILE A 257 -32.23 -21.95 3.41
N VAL A 258 -32.31 -21.48 2.16
CA VAL A 258 -33.55 -20.94 1.59
C VAL A 258 -34.61 -22.03 1.48
N VAL A 259 -34.24 -23.24 1.04
CA VAL A 259 -35.16 -24.38 0.97
C VAL A 259 -35.63 -24.80 2.37
N ALA A 260 -34.74 -24.84 3.37
CA ALA A 260 -35.11 -25.14 4.76
C ALA A 260 -36.06 -24.08 5.35
N LEU A 261 -35.82 -22.78 5.10
CA LEU A 261 -36.69 -21.69 5.55
C LEU A 261 -38.06 -21.70 4.85
N VAL A 262 -38.12 -22.12 3.57
CA VAL A 262 -39.38 -22.31 2.84
C VAL A 262 -40.14 -23.55 3.34
N SER A 263 -39.44 -24.64 3.66
CA SER A 263 -40.04 -25.86 4.23
C SER A 263 -40.54 -25.70 5.66
N VAL A 264 -39.87 -24.90 6.50
CA VAL A 264 -40.37 -24.57 7.86
C VAL A 264 -41.68 -23.77 7.78
N ARG A 265 -41.88 -22.97 6.72
CA ARG A 265 -43.13 -22.23 6.52
C ARG A 265 -44.28 -23.08 5.99
N ALA A 266 -43.97 -24.22 5.36
CA ALA A 266 -44.98 -25.16 4.88
C ALA A 266 -45.56 -26.06 5.99
N THR A 267 -44.89 -26.17 7.15
CA THR A 267 -45.35 -26.99 8.28
C THR A 267 -45.94 -26.19 9.46
N THR A 268 -45.79 -24.86 9.49
CA THR A 268 -46.32 -24.04 10.61
C THR A 268 -47.73 -23.47 10.40
N SER A 269 -48.48 -23.92 9.39
CA SER A 269 -49.90 -23.51 9.23
C SER A 269 -50.87 -24.26 10.17
N LYS A 270 -50.37 -25.06 11.12
CA LYS A 270 -51.20 -25.89 12.02
C LYS A 270 -50.75 -25.97 13.49
N LEU A 271 -49.95 -25.04 14.02
CA LEU A 271 -49.65 -25.00 15.47
C LEU A 271 -50.06 -23.68 16.12
N GLY A 272 -50.81 -23.79 17.23
CA GLY A 272 -51.36 -22.70 18.03
C GLY A 272 -50.32 -21.91 18.84
N PRO A 273 -50.77 -20.92 19.63
CA PRO A 273 -49.97 -19.80 20.13
C PRO A 273 -49.12 -20.15 21.37
N LEU A 274 -48.26 -21.18 21.27
CA LEU A 274 -47.33 -21.55 22.35
C LEU A 274 -45.88 -21.80 21.90
N THR A 275 -45.51 -21.51 20.66
CA THR A 275 -44.13 -21.74 20.15
C THR A 275 -43.34 -20.47 19.77
N MET A 276 -43.92 -19.27 19.92
CA MET A 276 -43.22 -18.02 19.60
C MET A 276 -42.05 -17.68 20.54
N ASN A 277 -41.98 -18.28 21.73
CA ASN A 277 -40.93 -17.98 22.72
C ASN A 277 -39.60 -18.71 22.46
N ALA A 278 -39.61 -19.84 21.73
CA ALA A 278 -38.39 -20.62 21.46
C ALA A 278 -37.53 -20.02 20.33
N HIS A 279 -38.18 -19.39 19.33
CA HIS A 279 -37.48 -18.81 18.18
C HIS A 279 -36.86 -17.44 18.46
N VAL A 280 -37.46 -16.65 19.36
CA VAL A 280 -36.85 -15.40 19.85
C VAL A 280 -35.65 -15.70 20.76
N GLY A 281 -35.72 -16.78 21.56
CA GLY A 281 -34.61 -17.24 22.39
C GLY A 281 -33.36 -17.64 21.60
N LEU A 282 -33.52 -18.37 20.48
CA LEU A 282 -32.40 -18.78 19.61
C LEU A 282 -31.72 -17.61 18.88
N ILE A 283 -32.48 -16.58 18.49
CA ILE A 283 -31.93 -15.38 17.85
C ILE A 283 -31.18 -14.51 18.86
N ILE A 284 -31.68 -14.39 20.09
CA ILE A 284 -31.00 -13.67 21.17
C ILE A 284 -29.71 -14.42 21.58
N ILE A 285 -29.72 -15.75 21.64
CA ILE A 285 -28.52 -16.57 21.91
C ILE A 285 -27.49 -16.43 20.77
N GLY A 286 -27.92 -16.39 19.50
CA GLY A 286 -27.03 -16.14 18.36
C GLY A 286 -26.38 -14.75 18.36
N LEU A 287 -27.12 -13.71 18.75
CA LEU A 287 -26.60 -12.35 18.93
C LEU A 287 -25.67 -12.25 20.15
N PHE A 288 -25.94 -12.98 21.23
CA PHE A 288 -25.07 -13.04 22.43
C PHE A 288 -23.77 -13.81 22.19
N LEU A 289 -23.81 -14.89 21.40
CA LEU A 289 -22.61 -15.66 21.02
C LEU A 289 -21.69 -14.88 20.06
N CYS A 290 -22.23 -13.98 19.24
CA CYS A 290 -21.43 -13.06 18.43
C CYS A 290 -20.74 -11.97 19.28
N GLY A 291 -21.39 -11.51 20.36
CA GLY A 291 -20.81 -10.54 21.30
C GLY A 291 -19.74 -11.11 22.24
N LEU A 292 -19.66 -12.45 22.38
CA LEU A 292 -18.65 -13.13 23.21
C LEU A 292 -17.36 -13.48 22.46
N CYS A 293 -17.36 -13.40 21.12
CA CYS A 293 -16.12 -13.25 20.37
C CYS A 293 -15.69 -11.78 20.46
N GLY A 294 -15.17 -11.41 21.63
CA GLY A 294 -14.42 -10.16 21.82
C GLY A 294 -13.13 -10.18 21.01
N CYS A 295 -13.25 -10.17 19.68
CA CYS A 295 -12.24 -9.53 18.86
C CYS A 295 -12.28 -8.07 19.29
N ASN A 296 -11.39 -7.69 20.20
CA ASN A 296 -10.96 -6.31 20.32
C ASN A 296 -10.36 -5.95 18.95
N VAL A 297 -11.22 -5.61 17.99
CA VAL A 297 -10.81 -4.85 16.84
C VAL A 297 -10.38 -3.51 17.44
N ILE A 298 -9.08 -3.38 17.69
CA ILE A 298 -8.48 -2.09 17.95
C ILE A 298 -8.67 -1.35 16.63
N VAL A 299 -9.81 -0.68 16.48
CA VAL A 299 -10.00 0.29 15.40
C VAL A 299 -8.86 1.28 15.58
N PRO A 300 -7.94 1.43 14.61
CA PRO A 300 -6.93 2.46 14.68
C PRO A 300 -7.68 3.76 14.95
N LYS A 301 -7.36 4.42 16.07
CA LYS A 301 -7.97 5.71 16.41
C LYS A 301 -7.87 6.58 15.15
N SER A 302 -8.95 7.18 14.67
CA SER A 302 -8.88 8.01 13.46
C SER A 302 -7.73 9.02 13.58
N PRO A 303 -7.05 9.36 12.47
CA PRO A 303 -5.93 10.30 12.51
C PRO A 303 -6.29 11.59 13.25
N PRO A 304 -5.34 12.20 13.99
CA PRO A 304 -5.56 13.47 14.67
C PRO A 304 -6.04 14.56 13.70
N GLN A 305 -6.62 15.63 14.27
CA GLN A 305 -6.90 16.83 13.49
C GLN A 305 -5.59 17.43 12.94
N PRO A 306 -5.54 17.93 11.69
CA PRO A 306 -4.29 18.40 11.06
C PRO A 306 -3.57 19.53 11.82
N TRP A 307 -4.30 20.43 12.49
CA TRP A 307 -3.68 21.49 13.32
C TRP A 307 -2.98 20.96 14.60
N LYS A 308 -2.99 19.64 14.85
CA LYS A 308 -2.21 18.99 15.89
C LYS A 308 -0.98 18.31 15.28
N THR A 309 -0.19 19.06 14.52
CA THR A 309 0.97 18.59 13.73
C THR A 309 1.89 17.62 14.48
N ALA A 310 2.32 17.95 15.70
CA ALA A 310 3.18 17.06 16.49
C ALA A 310 2.49 15.74 16.89
N LEU A 311 1.18 15.78 17.14
CA LEU A 311 0.39 14.58 17.43
C LEU A 311 0.17 13.75 16.16
N MET A 312 -0.05 14.41 15.00
CA MET A 312 -0.11 13.73 13.70
C MET A 312 1.20 13.02 13.38
N ALA A 313 2.35 13.68 13.58
CA ALA A 313 3.67 13.05 13.42
C ALA A 313 3.80 11.78 14.28
N ARG A 314 3.49 11.89 15.58
CA ARG A 314 3.53 10.76 16.51
C ARG A 314 2.56 9.64 16.13
N TYR A 315 1.38 10.01 15.63
CA TYR A 315 0.38 9.06 15.15
C TYR A 315 0.88 8.29 13.95
N ILE A 316 1.34 8.97 12.89
CA ILE A 316 1.86 8.34 11.68
C ILE A 316 3.00 7.39 12.02
N MET A 317 4.00 7.85 12.79
CA MET A 317 5.14 7.01 13.16
C MET A 317 4.72 5.77 13.96
N HIS A 318 3.76 5.89 14.89
CA HIS A 318 3.35 4.76 15.72
C HIS A 318 2.58 3.70 14.94
N TYR A 319 1.72 4.10 14.00
CA TYR A 319 0.85 3.22 13.23
C TYR A 319 1.45 2.75 11.90
N SER A 320 2.64 3.22 11.53
CA SER A 320 3.39 2.69 10.39
C SER A 320 4.18 1.45 10.79
N ASP A 321 4.00 0.37 10.03
CA ASP A 321 4.79 -0.86 10.16
C ASP A 321 6.15 -0.74 9.44
N TRP A 322 6.21 0.12 8.42
CA TRP A 322 7.40 0.37 7.63
C TRP A 322 7.47 1.85 7.23
N LEU A 323 8.64 2.27 6.75
CA LEU A 323 8.90 3.60 6.23
C LEU A 323 9.85 3.55 5.03
N SER A 324 9.84 4.60 4.23
CA SER A 324 10.81 4.81 3.15
C SER A 324 12.02 5.55 3.71
N MET A 325 13.23 5.09 3.42
CA MET A 325 14.48 5.65 3.93
C MET A 325 15.42 6.00 2.79
N ALA A 326 15.79 7.27 2.68
CA ALA A 326 16.72 7.78 1.68
C ALA A 326 18.12 8.01 2.27
N THR A 327 19.14 7.60 1.50
CA THR A 327 20.57 7.68 1.80
C THR A 327 21.34 8.16 0.56
N ILE A 328 22.65 8.39 0.67
CA ILE A 328 23.52 8.68 -0.49
C ILE A 328 24.26 7.42 -0.90
N SER A 329 24.07 6.97 -2.13
CA SER A 329 24.61 5.68 -2.53
C SER A 329 26.12 5.67 -2.68
N THR A 330 26.73 4.62 -2.17
CA THR A 330 28.15 4.29 -2.29
C THR A 330 28.40 3.20 -3.33
N GLN A 331 27.35 2.61 -3.87
CA GLN A 331 27.40 1.57 -4.90
C GLN A 331 28.05 2.09 -6.18
N THR A 332 28.96 1.31 -6.76
CA THR A 332 29.78 1.75 -7.91
C THR A 332 28.94 2.28 -9.07
N SER A 333 27.85 1.60 -9.45
CA SER A 333 27.02 1.96 -10.61
C SER A 333 26.20 3.24 -10.43
N ILE A 334 25.93 3.65 -9.19
CA ILE A 334 25.06 4.80 -8.86
C ILE A 334 25.68 5.69 -7.76
N LYS A 335 27.01 5.73 -7.69
CA LYS A 335 27.73 6.43 -6.62
C LYS A 335 27.34 7.91 -6.57
N GLY A 336 26.93 8.38 -5.40
CA GLY A 336 26.50 9.75 -5.14
C GLY A 336 25.04 10.05 -5.53
N TYR A 337 24.30 9.09 -6.10
CA TYR A 337 22.85 9.25 -6.29
C TYR A 337 22.14 9.13 -4.93
N PRO A 338 21.04 9.86 -4.72
CA PRO A 338 20.14 9.58 -3.61
C PRO A 338 19.48 8.22 -3.85
N PHE A 339 19.45 7.35 -2.84
CA PHE A 339 18.90 6.01 -2.93
C PHE A 339 17.90 5.76 -1.82
N VAL A 340 16.71 5.24 -2.16
CA VAL A 340 15.63 4.96 -1.22
C VAL A 340 15.33 3.47 -1.14
N SER A 341 15.17 2.96 0.07
CA SER A 341 14.59 1.64 0.31
C SER A 341 13.63 1.67 1.50
N LEU A 342 12.72 0.72 1.51
CA LEU A 342 11.83 0.43 2.62
C LEU A 342 12.62 -0.15 3.80
N LYS A 343 12.26 0.25 5.03
CA LYS A 343 12.61 -0.43 6.29
C LYS A 343 11.39 -0.60 7.19
N SER A 344 11.29 -1.76 7.83
CA SER A 344 10.33 -2.01 8.90
C SER A 344 10.74 -1.21 10.13
N VAL A 345 9.76 -0.62 10.78
CA VAL A 345 9.96 0.34 11.87
C VAL A 345 9.06 0.02 13.05
N SER A 346 9.50 0.41 14.23
CA SER A 346 8.66 0.49 15.43
C SER A 346 9.14 1.64 16.30
N ASP A 347 8.23 2.41 16.85
CA ASP A 347 8.55 3.46 17.83
C ASP A 347 8.28 3.06 19.28
N GLY A 348 7.87 1.82 19.47
CA GLY A 348 7.46 1.23 20.74
C GLY A 348 6.39 0.14 20.57
N PRO A 349 6.17 -0.68 21.60
CA PRO A 349 5.05 -1.63 21.62
C PRO A 349 3.71 -0.89 21.54
N SER A 350 2.64 -1.61 21.21
CA SER A 350 1.27 -1.06 21.07
C SER A 350 0.78 -0.26 22.28
N THR A 351 1.32 -0.52 23.47
CA THR A 351 0.95 0.14 24.73
C THR A 351 1.85 1.34 25.08
N LYS A 352 2.99 1.54 24.39
CA LYS A 352 3.98 2.55 24.75
C LYS A 352 4.80 3.04 23.55
N SER A 353 4.28 4.04 22.83
CA SER A 353 5.01 4.80 21.82
C SER A 353 6.01 5.79 22.44
N THR A 354 7.23 5.83 21.91
CA THR A 354 8.24 6.87 22.25
C THR A 354 8.39 7.93 21.16
N GLY A 355 7.92 7.66 19.93
CA GLY A 355 8.17 8.50 18.75
C GLY A 355 9.57 8.36 18.14
N THR A 356 10.45 7.56 18.71
CA THR A 356 11.78 7.28 18.13
C THR A 356 11.68 6.14 17.13
N PRO A 357 11.98 6.33 15.84
CA PRO A 357 11.93 5.27 14.84
C PRO A 357 13.08 4.28 15.04
N TYR A 358 12.81 3.14 15.67
CA TYR A 358 13.78 2.04 15.75
C TYR A 358 13.69 1.16 14.51
N LEU A 359 14.84 0.65 14.08
CA LEU A 359 15.03 -0.13 12.87
C LEU A 359 15.84 -1.38 13.20
N TYR A 360 15.57 -2.49 12.52
CA TYR A 360 16.39 -3.71 12.60
C TYR A 360 17.20 -3.87 11.32
N MET A 361 18.49 -3.53 11.41
CA MET A 361 19.38 -3.34 10.26
C MET A 361 20.46 -4.43 10.24
N SER A 362 20.94 -4.78 9.06
CA SER A 362 22.10 -5.66 8.86
C SER A 362 23.23 -4.87 8.19
N PRO A 363 24.52 -5.15 8.47
CA PRO A 363 25.62 -4.56 7.71
C PRO A 363 25.63 -4.97 6.23
N LEU A 364 24.90 -6.02 5.85
CA LEU A 364 24.72 -6.46 4.46
C LEU A 364 23.69 -5.64 3.69
N ASP A 365 22.91 -4.81 4.39
CA ASP A 365 21.89 -3.96 3.79
C ASP A 365 22.54 -2.81 3.01
N VAL A 366 22.06 -2.57 1.78
CA VAL A 366 22.55 -1.48 0.93
C VAL A 366 22.52 -0.13 1.66
N LEU A 367 21.44 0.15 2.40
CA LEU A 367 21.36 1.40 3.16
C LEU A 367 22.38 1.44 4.29
N ALA A 368 22.67 0.30 4.95
CA ALA A 368 23.66 0.27 6.02
C ALA A 368 25.09 0.50 5.50
N VAL A 369 25.40 -0.01 4.29
CA VAL A 369 26.67 0.26 3.61
C VAL A 369 26.80 1.74 3.28
N ASP A 370 25.74 2.36 2.75
CA ASP A 370 25.69 3.79 2.46
C ASP A 370 25.87 4.63 3.74
N LEU A 371 25.16 4.27 4.82
CA LEU A 371 25.18 4.96 6.11
C LEU A 371 26.49 4.78 6.89
N ALA A 372 27.30 3.77 6.54
CA ALA A 372 28.65 3.64 7.09
C ALA A 372 29.60 4.74 6.58
N SER A 373 29.32 5.30 5.38
CA SER A 373 30.09 6.38 4.79
C SER A 373 29.50 7.76 5.07
N ASP A 374 28.16 7.88 5.06
CA ASP A 374 27.45 9.14 5.30
C ASP A 374 26.18 8.88 6.12
N GLN A 375 26.17 9.34 7.37
CA GLN A 375 25.07 9.09 8.31
C GLN A 375 23.84 9.99 8.10
N ARG A 376 23.86 10.89 7.11
CA ARG A 376 22.70 11.74 6.77
C ARG A 376 21.61 10.89 6.14
N VAL A 377 20.39 11.03 6.66
CA VAL A 377 19.25 10.21 6.25
C VAL A 377 17.97 11.04 6.30
N SER A 378 17.04 10.74 5.41
CA SER A 378 15.63 11.13 5.55
C SER A 378 14.75 9.90 5.52
N ILE A 379 13.72 9.89 6.38
CA ILE A 379 12.69 8.86 6.43
C ILE A 379 11.31 9.46 6.22
N MET A 380 10.43 8.71 5.57
CA MET A 380 9.04 9.10 5.37
C MET A 380 8.10 7.94 5.70
N ALA A 381 7.04 8.27 6.43
CA ALA A 381 5.89 7.41 6.69
C ALA A 381 4.62 8.15 6.27
N THR A 382 3.60 7.43 5.82
CA THR A 382 2.37 8.05 5.27
C THR A 382 1.14 7.21 5.58
N LEU A 383 0.00 7.88 5.74
CA LEU A 383 -1.28 7.20 5.87
C LEU A 383 -1.66 6.37 4.63
N ALA A 384 -1.02 6.61 3.47
CA ALA A 384 -1.17 5.79 2.26
C ALA A 384 -0.66 4.34 2.43
N GLN A 385 0.14 4.05 3.46
CA GLN A 385 0.57 2.69 3.81
C GLN A 385 -0.55 1.87 4.48
N SER A 386 -1.62 2.56 4.90
CA SER A 386 -2.84 1.99 5.46
C SER A 386 -4.01 2.15 4.49
N ASP A 387 -5.18 1.63 4.86
CA ASP A 387 -6.39 1.81 4.04
C ASP A 387 -7.02 3.19 4.19
N TYR A 388 -6.46 4.06 5.03
CA TYR A 388 -7.04 5.37 5.35
C TYR A 388 -7.28 6.23 4.10
N CYS A 389 -6.22 6.51 3.31
CA CYS A 389 -6.37 7.39 2.15
C CYS A 389 -7.30 6.80 1.09
N ARG A 390 -7.28 5.48 0.89
CA ARG A 390 -8.21 4.79 0.00
C ARG A 390 -9.67 4.88 0.49
N THR A 391 -9.89 4.71 1.80
CA THR A 391 -11.22 4.79 2.42
C THR A 391 -11.78 6.21 2.35
N GLU A 392 -10.94 7.22 2.53
CA GLU A 392 -11.31 8.64 2.43
C GLU A 392 -11.35 9.15 0.97
N ASN A 393 -11.02 8.30 -0.01
CA ASN A 393 -10.91 8.65 -1.42
C ASN A 393 -9.94 9.83 -1.66
N PHE A 394 -8.82 9.80 -0.96
CA PHE A 394 -7.69 10.71 -1.16
C PHE A 394 -6.62 10.05 -2.03
N ASP A 395 -6.22 10.78 -3.06
CA ASP A 395 -5.00 10.48 -3.81
C ASP A 395 -3.80 10.42 -2.85
N PRO A 396 -2.82 9.52 -3.04
CA PRO A 396 -1.64 9.46 -2.18
C PRO A 396 -0.87 10.79 -2.09
N GLN A 397 -0.82 11.61 -3.13
CA GLN A 397 -0.21 12.95 -3.11
C GLN A 397 -1.07 14.01 -2.42
N ASP A 398 -2.38 13.79 -2.28
CA ASP A 398 -3.27 14.72 -1.57
C ASP A 398 -2.73 15.00 -0.16
N PRO A 399 -2.62 16.27 0.28
CA PRO A 399 -2.04 16.57 1.58
C PRO A 399 -2.87 16.06 2.76
N ARG A 400 -4.17 15.76 2.57
CA ARG A 400 -5.00 15.12 3.59
C ARG A 400 -4.64 13.63 3.76
N CYS A 401 -4.03 13.02 2.74
CA CYS A 401 -3.30 11.77 2.90
C CYS A 401 -1.96 12.07 3.58
N ALA A 402 -2.03 12.20 4.90
CA ALA A 402 -0.97 12.82 5.68
C ALA A 402 0.36 12.05 5.62
N LYS A 403 1.46 12.80 5.55
CA LYS A 403 2.83 12.29 5.42
C LYS A 403 3.69 12.90 6.51
N LEU A 404 4.49 12.07 7.16
CA LEU A 404 5.54 12.47 8.08
C LEU A 404 6.89 12.31 7.39
N LEU A 405 7.70 13.36 7.43
CA LEU A 405 9.07 13.34 6.94
C LEU A 405 10.02 13.72 8.08
N ILE A 406 11.04 12.91 8.31
CA ILE A 406 12.07 13.17 9.31
C ILE A 406 13.41 13.14 8.61
N THR A 407 14.15 14.25 8.67
CA THR A 407 15.54 14.33 8.21
C THR A 407 16.45 14.40 9.43
N GLY A 408 17.57 13.69 9.39
CA GLY A 408 18.42 13.56 10.57
C GLY A 408 19.67 12.71 10.39
N GLY A 409 20.16 12.20 11.51
CA GLY A 409 21.34 11.33 11.57
C GLY A 409 20.97 9.89 11.93
N TYR A 410 21.57 8.94 11.23
CA TYR A 410 21.49 7.52 11.55
C TYR A 410 22.42 7.14 12.70
N VAL A 411 21.91 6.38 13.68
CA VAL A 411 22.71 5.93 14.83
C VAL A 411 22.47 4.45 15.08
N LYS A 412 23.54 3.66 15.06
CA LYS A 412 23.56 2.28 15.58
C LYS A 412 23.47 2.34 17.12
N VAL A 413 22.45 1.70 17.69
CA VAL A 413 22.21 1.73 19.14
C VAL A 413 23.20 0.78 19.83
N ASN A 414 23.82 1.22 20.93
CA ASN A 414 24.76 0.41 21.69
C ASN A 414 24.05 -0.82 22.29
N LYS A 415 24.51 -2.03 21.92
CA LYS A 415 23.92 -3.33 22.33
C LYS A 415 23.82 -3.54 23.85
N SER A 416 24.69 -2.90 24.63
CA SER A 416 24.71 -2.98 26.10
C SER A 416 23.76 -2.00 26.78
N SER A 417 23.09 -1.11 26.04
CA SER A 417 22.20 -0.08 26.62
C SER A 417 20.78 -0.62 26.87
N SER A 418 20.07 0.02 27.80
CA SER A 418 18.64 -0.23 28.01
C SER A 418 17.79 0.19 26.79
N GLU A 419 18.24 1.19 26.03
CA GLU A 419 17.60 1.63 24.79
C GLU A 419 17.61 0.53 23.73
N TYR A 420 18.72 -0.22 23.59
CA TYR A 420 18.78 -1.34 22.65
C TYR A 420 17.74 -2.40 22.98
N GLN A 421 17.61 -2.77 24.25
CA GLN A 421 16.64 -3.76 24.69
C GLN A 421 15.20 -3.29 24.44
N PHE A 422 14.92 -2.02 24.71
CA PHE A 422 13.63 -1.41 24.38
C PHE A 422 13.34 -1.44 22.88
N GLY A 423 14.27 -0.95 22.06
CA GLY A 423 14.12 -0.89 20.60
C GLY A 423 13.97 -2.28 19.99
N LEU A 424 14.79 -3.26 20.42
CA LEU A 424 14.67 -4.65 19.98
C LEU A 424 13.31 -5.23 20.37
N THR A 425 12.86 -5.02 21.60
CA THR A 425 11.55 -5.52 22.04
C THR A 425 10.42 -4.90 21.22
N ALA A 426 10.46 -3.58 21.00
CA ALA A 426 9.48 -2.86 20.19
C ALA A 426 9.43 -3.36 18.73
N LEU A 427 10.59 -3.66 18.15
CA LEU A 427 10.71 -4.23 16.80
C LEU A 427 10.16 -5.67 16.74
N LEU A 428 10.58 -6.55 17.66
CA LEU A 428 10.14 -7.96 17.68
C LEU A 428 8.66 -8.14 18.09
N ASP A 429 8.07 -7.17 18.79
CA ASP A 429 6.64 -7.13 19.10
C ASP A 429 5.84 -6.72 17.85
N ARG A 430 6.28 -5.67 17.15
CA ARG A 430 5.63 -5.20 15.92
C ARG A 430 5.80 -6.17 14.75
N HIS A 431 6.98 -6.77 14.65
CA HIS A 431 7.42 -7.61 13.53
C HIS A 431 7.89 -8.97 14.06
N PRO A 432 6.96 -9.89 14.43
CA PRO A 432 7.33 -11.16 15.06
C PRO A 432 8.26 -12.05 14.22
N SER A 433 8.20 -11.93 12.89
CA SER A 433 9.07 -12.67 11.95
C SER A 433 10.55 -12.32 12.11
N MET A 434 10.90 -11.13 12.63
CA MET A 434 12.28 -10.73 12.91
C MET A 434 12.99 -11.68 13.88
N LYS A 435 12.24 -12.42 14.72
CA LYS A 435 12.78 -13.43 15.64
C LYS A 435 13.41 -14.62 14.92
N SER A 436 12.95 -14.91 13.70
CA SER A 436 13.40 -16.02 12.86
C SER A 436 14.27 -15.57 11.69
N TRP A 437 14.68 -14.31 11.65
CA TRP A 437 15.59 -13.83 10.61
C TRP A 437 16.98 -14.50 10.74
N PRO A 438 17.72 -14.64 9.61
CA PRO A 438 19.00 -15.34 9.60
C PRO A 438 20.01 -14.75 10.60
N THR A 439 20.61 -15.62 11.41
CA THR A 439 21.51 -15.18 12.49
C THR A 439 22.90 -14.79 12.00
N ASP A 440 23.30 -15.25 10.82
CA ASP A 440 24.55 -14.94 10.11
C ASP A 440 24.51 -13.60 9.36
N HIS A 441 23.38 -12.88 9.40
CA HIS A 441 23.24 -11.54 8.83
C HIS A 441 23.56 -10.41 9.83
N ASP A 442 23.98 -10.74 11.05
CA ASP A 442 24.45 -9.77 12.07
C ASP A 442 23.52 -8.58 12.33
N PHE A 443 22.21 -8.85 12.44
CA PHE A 443 21.23 -7.80 12.68
C PHE A 443 21.46 -7.01 13.98
N TYR A 444 21.17 -5.71 13.95
CA TYR A 444 21.32 -4.79 15.07
C TYR A 444 20.24 -3.71 15.08
N VAL A 445 19.97 -3.16 16.26
CA VAL A 445 19.04 -2.03 16.42
C VAL A 445 19.72 -0.72 16.03
N ALA A 446 19.04 0.07 15.21
CA ALA A 446 19.42 1.44 14.88
C ALA A 446 18.23 2.39 15.09
N LYS A 447 18.51 3.70 15.07
CA LYS A 447 17.48 4.75 15.10
C LYS A 447 17.85 5.93 14.21
N VAL A 448 16.86 6.77 13.90
CA VAL A 448 17.07 8.09 13.30
C VAL A 448 16.91 9.16 14.36
N VAL A 449 17.93 10.02 14.50
CA VAL A 449 17.91 11.19 15.37
C VAL A 449 17.51 12.41 14.54
N PRO A 450 16.32 13.00 14.78
CA PRO A 450 15.78 14.06 13.93
C PRO A 450 16.58 15.37 14.07
N THR A 451 16.85 16.01 12.94
CA THR A 451 17.29 17.42 12.85
C THR A 451 16.19 18.32 12.27
N ASN A 452 15.33 17.76 11.41
CA ASN A 452 14.15 18.44 10.87
C ASN A 452 12.97 17.45 10.83
N ILE A 453 11.77 17.92 11.18
CA ILE A 453 10.53 17.13 11.12
C ILE A 453 9.49 17.96 10.37
N GLU A 454 8.94 17.39 9.32
CA GLU A 454 7.87 17.98 8.52
C GLU A 454 6.66 17.05 8.54
N VAL A 455 5.48 17.66 8.53
CA VAL A 455 4.21 16.95 8.38
C VAL A 455 3.41 17.68 7.32
N LEU A 456 3.06 16.96 6.27
CA LEU A 456 2.09 17.42 5.28
C LEU A 456 0.78 16.71 5.59
N ASP A 457 -0.15 17.41 6.25
CA ASP A 457 -1.44 16.86 6.70
C ASP A 457 -2.67 17.70 6.31
N TYR A 458 -2.47 18.83 5.63
CA TYR A 458 -3.55 19.66 5.08
C TYR A 458 -3.07 20.58 3.95
N PHE A 459 -3.99 21.33 3.35
CA PHE A 459 -3.65 22.32 2.33
C PHE A 459 -2.93 23.54 2.93
N GLY A 460 -1.88 24.01 2.25
CA GLY A 460 -1.21 25.29 2.53
C GLY A 460 -0.30 25.31 3.76
N VAL A 461 0.04 24.14 4.32
CA VAL A 461 0.99 23.98 5.43
C VAL A 461 2.41 23.70 4.96
#